data_AF-A0A7J5U2L9-F1
#
_entry.id   AF-A0A7J5U2L9-F1
#
_cell.length_a   1.000
_cell.length_b   1.000
_cell.length_c   1.000
_cell.angle_alpha   90.00
_cell.angle_beta   90.00
_cell.angle_gamma   90.00
#
_symmetry.space_group_name_H-M   'P 1'
#
loop_
_entity.id
_entity.type
_entity.pdbx_description
1 polymer ?
#
loop_
_entity_poly.entity_id
_entity_poly.type
_entity_poly.pdbx_seq_one_letter_code
_entity_poly.pdbx_strand_id
1 'polypeptide(L)'
;MRQRIINNFLLITIGLAVLVAVAMKATIFQQTPPAKPAAAVDTRFSEYWFAGKAELNSYRLEQAQYGELNRGTAVLIFVTEDFRTDTQVKSETDASKDRAIPVLKTNLVRKFTTGIYDYSLFTSVFTPISNPKFPNTLKVSTSGQEWCGHSYVQLNLKNDGYRVNGRSYFEQEANEEYTVKKQLLEDELWNRIRLNPGQLPIGDVTLIPGTVQGRLRHKRLDPLAAKAQLEAYTGSTFSGDSLKAYTVDYAADGRKLTIVFEDAFPHRIVGWEETYKSKDKLLTSRAVLQKTILSDYWNHNAPADSVLRKELTL
;
A
#
# COMPACT_ATOMS: atom_id res chain seq x y z
N MET A 1 -25.25 14.46 64.22
CA MET A 1 -25.61 14.29 62.78
C MET A 1 -24.47 14.69 61.86
N ARG A 2 -23.92 15.92 61.99
CA ARG A 2 -22.81 16.46 61.17
C ARG A 2 -21.55 15.57 61.12
N GLN A 3 -21.11 15.02 62.25
CA GLN A 3 -19.91 14.17 62.30
C GLN A 3 -20.05 12.83 61.57
N ARG A 4 -21.26 12.24 61.56
CA ARG A 4 -21.54 11.00 60.83
C ARG A 4 -21.55 11.22 59.31
N ILE A 5 -21.99 12.40 58.87
CA ILE A 5 -22.00 12.77 57.44
C ILE A 5 -20.57 13.01 56.95
N ILE A 6 -19.71 13.64 57.76
CA ILE A 6 -18.30 13.88 57.41
C ILE A 6 -17.54 12.54 57.31
N ASN A 7 -17.68 11.66 58.31
CA ASN A 7 -16.95 10.39 58.33
C ASN A 7 -17.39 9.43 57.21
N ASN A 8 -18.64 9.54 56.74
CA ASN A 8 -19.19 8.65 55.70
C ASN A 8 -19.36 9.36 54.35
N PHE A 9 -18.83 10.57 54.18
CA PHE A 9 -19.04 11.39 52.98
C PHE A 9 -18.65 10.65 51.70
N LEU A 10 -17.50 9.95 51.72
CA LEU A 10 -16.99 9.18 50.58
C LEU A 10 -17.89 7.98 50.22
N LEU A 11 -18.44 7.31 51.23
CA LEU A 11 -19.36 6.18 51.03
C LEU A 11 -20.70 6.66 50.46
N ILE A 12 -21.17 7.81 50.93
CA ILE A 12 -22.41 8.43 50.45
C ILE A 12 -22.24 8.89 49.00
N THR A 13 -21.11 9.50 48.62
CA THR A 13 -20.86 9.93 47.24
C THR A 13 -20.70 8.75 46.29
N ILE A 14 -20.00 7.68 46.69
CA ILE A 14 -19.90 6.45 45.88
C ILE A 14 -21.27 5.80 45.71
N GLY A 15 -22.05 5.68 46.80
CA GLY A 15 -23.40 5.13 46.76
C GLY A 15 -24.33 5.92 45.84
N LEU A 16 -24.25 7.26 45.87
CA LEU A 16 -25.02 8.14 45.01
C LEU A 16 -24.59 8.01 43.54
N ALA A 17 -23.28 7.93 43.27
CA ALA A 17 -22.76 7.76 41.91
C ALA A 17 -23.19 6.42 41.29
N VAL A 18 -23.18 5.33 42.07
CA VAL A 18 -23.67 4.02 41.62
C VAL A 18 -25.19 4.07 41.37
N LEU A 19 -25.96 4.69 42.26
CA LEU A 19 -27.41 4.88 42.07
C LEU A 19 -27.72 5.68 40.79
N VAL A 20 -26.98 6.75 40.52
CA VAL A 20 -27.12 7.55 39.29
C VAL A 20 -26.74 6.74 38.06
N ALA A 21 -25.64 5.98 38.09
CA ALA A 21 -25.23 5.14 36.96
C ALA A 21 -26.27 4.05 36.62
N VAL A 22 -26.87 3.45 37.65
CA VAL A 22 -27.96 2.46 37.49
C VAL A 22 -29.24 3.12 36.98
N ALA A 23 -29.64 4.27 37.54
CA ALA A 23 -30.83 5.01 37.10
C ALA A 23 -30.70 5.51 35.65
N MET A 24 -29.49 5.88 35.22
CA MET A 24 -29.21 6.33 33.86
C MET A 24 -29.07 5.18 32.85
N LYS A 25 -29.27 3.92 33.25
CA LYS A 25 -28.97 2.73 32.40
C LYS A 25 -27.57 2.82 31.78
N ALA A 26 -26.62 3.43 32.48
CA ALA A 26 -25.22 3.48 32.10
C ALA A 26 -24.54 2.14 32.48
N THR A 27 -25.11 1.04 32.01
CA THR A 27 -24.41 -0.25 32.01
C THR A 27 -23.26 -0.13 31.02
N ILE A 28 -22.07 -0.56 31.45
CA ILE A 28 -20.79 -0.58 30.71
C ILE A 28 -20.86 -1.37 29.37
N PHE A 29 -22.00 -1.98 29.06
CA PHE A 29 -22.35 -2.47 27.73
C PHE A 29 -23.11 -1.40 26.93
N GLN A 30 -22.40 -0.36 26.49
CA GLN A 30 -22.80 0.25 25.22
C GLN A 30 -22.58 -0.82 24.16
N GLN A 31 -23.66 -1.50 23.76
CA GLN A 31 -23.64 -2.32 22.55
C GLN A 31 -23.16 -1.41 21.43
N THR A 32 -21.95 -1.70 20.94
CA THR A 32 -21.44 -1.09 19.72
C THR A 32 -22.55 -1.24 18.68
N PRO A 33 -22.99 -0.15 18.01
CA PRO A 33 -23.98 -0.26 16.94
C PRO A 33 -23.56 -1.40 16.02
N PRO A 34 -24.49 -2.29 15.61
CA PRO A 34 -24.15 -3.40 14.74
C PRO A 34 -23.37 -2.83 13.55
N ALA A 35 -22.15 -3.33 13.36
CA ALA A 35 -21.31 -2.90 12.26
C ALA A 35 -22.14 -3.02 10.99
N LYS A 36 -22.26 -1.91 10.25
CA LYS A 36 -22.92 -1.91 8.93
C LYS A 36 -22.34 -3.10 8.16
N PRO A 37 -23.18 -3.99 7.61
CA PRO A 37 -22.68 -5.14 6.86
C PRO A 37 -21.65 -4.65 5.86
N ALA A 38 -20.47 -5.30 5.83
CA ALA A 38 -19.51 -5.06 4.77
C ALA A 38 -20.27 -5.14 3.44
N ALA A 39 -20.14 -4.11 2.60
CA ALA A 39 -20.82 -4.10 1.32
C ALA A 39 -20.52 -5.43 0.60
N ALA A 40 -21.56 -6.14 0.18
CA ALA A 40 -21.39 -7.38 -0.55
C ALA A 40 -20.44 -7.14 -1.72
N VAL A 41 -19.39 -7.95 -1.81
CA VAL A 41 -18.41 -7.87 -2.89
C VAL A 41 -19.14 -8.11 -4.21
N ASP A 42 -18.95 -7.22 -5.20
CA ASP A 42 -19.51 -7.36 -6.56
C ASP A 42 -19.18 -8.76 -7.11
N THR A 43 -20.15 -9.42 -7.74
CA THR A 43 -19.97 -10.76 -8.34
C THR A 43 -18.77 -10.78 -9.29
N ARG A 44 -18.62 -9.74 -10.13
CA ARG A 44 -17.47 -9.61 -11.06
C ARG A 44 -16.13 -9.50 -10.33
N PHE A 45 -16.11 -8.81 -9.18
CA PHE A 45 -14.92 -8.73 -8.35
C PHE A 45 -14.55 -10.12 -7.83
N SER A 46 -15.53 -10.87 -7.34
CA SER A 46 -15.28 -12.19 -6.78
C SER A 46 -14.81 -13.19 -7.83
N GLU A 47 -15.44 -13.19 -9.00
CA GLU A 47 -15.06 -14.05 -10.13
C GLU A 47 -13.65 -13.76 -10.64
N TYR A 48 -13.17 -12.52 -10.53
CA TYR A 48 -11.83 -12.17 -10.98
C TYR A 48 -10.78 -12.42 -9.89
N TRP A 49 -10.96 -11.82 -8.71
CA TRP A 49 -9.94 -11.79 -7.68
C TRP A 49 -9.91 -13.03 -6.79
N PHE A 50 -11.05 -13.71 -6.58
CA PHE A 50 -11.13 -14.94 -5.77
C PHE A 50 -11.14 -16.22 -6.63
N ALA A 51 -10.75 -16.15 -7.91
CA ALA A 51 -10.63 -17.32 -8.80
C ALA A 51 -9.39 -18.20 -8.57
N GLY A 52 -8.64 -17.98 -7.50
CA GLY A 52 -7.42 -18.75 -7.20
C GLY A 52 -6.25 -18.47 -8.15
N LYS A 53 -6.25 -17.32 -8.84
CA LYS A 53 -5.17 -16.89 -9.74
C LYS A 53 -4.64 -15.52 -9.33
N ALA A 54 -3.40 -15.24 -9.70
CA ALA A 54 -2.84 -13.89 -9.66
C ALA A 54 -2.91 -13.24 -11.04
N GLU A 55 -3.00 -11.92 -11.06
CA GLU A 55 -2.75 -11.10 -12.24
C GLU A 55 -1.28 -10.66 -12.25
N LEU A 56 -0.52 -11.17 -13.23
CA LEU A 56 0.88 -10.82 -13.44
C LEU A 56 0.96 -9.85 -14.61
N ASN A 57 1.58 -8.70 -14.38
CA ASN A 57 1.74 -7.64 -15.37
C ASN A 57 3.21 -7.32 -15.52
N SER A 58 3.74 -7.40 -16.73
CA SER A 58 5.10 -6.98 -17.05
C SER A 58 5.12 -5.62 -17.74
N TYR A 59 6.16 -4.83 -17.47
CA TYR A 59 6.31 -3.48 -17.98
C TYR A 59 7.73 -3.28 -18.48
N ARG A 60 7.86 -2.56 -19.59
CA ARG A 60 9.13 -1.94 -19.99
C ARG A 60 9.34 -0.73 -19.08
N LEU A 61 10.48 -0.67 -18.40
CA LEU A 61 10.83 0.38 -17.44
C LEU A 61 11.97 1.24 -17.98
N GLU A 62 11.86 2.55 -17.80
CA GLU A 62 12.95 3.52 -17.83
C GLU A 62 13.00 4.17 -16.45
N GLN A 63 14.07 3.93 -15.68
CA GLN A 63 14.20 4.39 -14.30
C GLN A 63 15.25 5.49 -14.20
N ALA A 64 14.84 6.64 -13.68
CA ALA A 64 15.76 7.72 -13.36
C ALA A 64 16.62 7.34 -12.16
N GLN A 65 17.94 7.26 -12.34
CA GLN A 65 18.90 7.06 -11.26
C GLN A 65 20.26 7.61 -11.69
N TYR A 66 20.98 8.23 -10.75
CA TYR A 66 22.28 8.87 -10.99
C TYR A 66 22.31 9.93 -12.10
N GLY A 67 21.19 10.61 -12.36
CA GLY A 67 21.09 11.66 -13.38
C GLY A 67 20.90 11.14 -14.80
N GLU A 68 20.59 9.85 -14.99
CA GLU A 68 20.29 9.25 -16.30
C GLU A 68 19.03 8.38 -16.25
N LEU A 69 18.44 8.11 -17.42
CA LEU A 69 17.34 7.14 -17.59
C LEU A 69 17.90 5.76 -17.93
N ASN A 70 17.63 4.79 -17.07
CA ASN A 70 18.19 3.45 -17.14
C ASN A 70 17.10 2.46 -17.56
N ARG A 71 17.35 1.71 -18.64
CA ARG A 71 16.40 0.70 -19.12
C ARG A 71 16.31 -0.46 -18.13
N GLY A 72 15.11 -1.02 -18.04
CA GLY A 72 14.83 -2.12 -17.15
C GLY A 72 13.47 -2.74 -17.39
N THR A 73 13.04 -3.53 -16.44
CA THR A 73 11.72 -4.15 -16.40
C THR A 73 11.06 -3.89 -15.05
N ALA A 74 9.74 -3.81 -15.05
CA ALA A 74 8.95 -3.89 -13.84
C ALA A 74 7.92 -5.01 -13.94
N VAL A 75 7.57 -5.60 -12.81
CA VAL A 75 6.53 -6.63 -12.71
C VAL A 75 5.61 -6.29 -11.55
N LEU A 76 4.32 -6.24 -11.81
CA LEU A 76 3.28 -6.08 -10.81
C LEU A 76 2.49 -7.37 -10.70
N ILE A 77 2.43 -7.94 -9.50
CA ILE A 77 1.70 -9.18 -9.23
C ILE A 77 0.60 -8.85 -8.22
N PHE A 78 -0.65 -8.91 -8.65
CA PHE A 78 -1.84 -8.73 -7.82
C PHE A 78 -2.46 -10.08 -7.48
N VAL A 79 -2.75 -10.33 -6.21
CA VAL A 79 -3.39 -11.58 -5.75
C VAL A 79 -4.13 -11.36 -4.44
N THR A 80 -5.23 -12.08 -4.22
CA THR A 80 -5.91 -12.10 -2.93
C THR A 80 -5.27 -13.09 -1.99
N GLU A 81 -5.05 -12.71 -0.73
CA GLU A 81 -4.55 -13.61 0.31
C GLU A 81 -5.27 -13.37 1.63
N ASP A 82 -5.41 -14.43 2.43
CA ASP A 82 -5.76 -14.28 3.84
C ASP A 82 -4.55 -13.76 4.61
N PHE A 83 -4.70 -12.60 5.25
CA PHE A 83 -3.61 -11.91 5.92
C PHE A 83 -3.95 -11.64 7.38
N ARG A 84 -3.07 -12.08 8.27
CA ARG A 84 -3.23 -11.98 9.71
C ARG A 84 -3.17 -10.54 10.19
N THR A 85 -4.18 -10.11 10.92
CA THR A 85 -4.25 -8.73 11.43
C THR A 85 -3.39 -8.50 12.67
N ASP A 86 -3.12 -9.56 13.44
CA ASP A 86 -2.33 -9.54 14.67
C ASP A 86 -0.82 -9.50 14.38
N THR A 87 -0.34 -10.38 13.50
CA THR A 87 1.09 -10.53 13.17
C THR A 87 1.49 -9.92 11.83
N GLN A 88 0.53 -9.57 10.97
CA GLN A 88 0.76 -8.96 9.64
C GLN A 88 1.64 -9.82 8.74
N VAL A 89 1.24 -11.08 8.62
CA VAL A 89 1.81 -12.09 7.71
C VAL A 89 0.68 -12.87 7.04
N LYS A 90 0.99 -13.60 5.98
CA LYS A 90 0.06 -14.53 5.34
C LYS A 90 -0.46 -15.57 6.36
N SER A 91 -1.75 -15.89 6.28
CA SER A 91 -2.35 -17.00 7.01
C SER A 91 -2.05 -18.31 6.26
N GLU A 92 -1.43 -19.27 6.94
CA GLU A 92 -0.99 -20.55 6.33
C GLU A 92 -1.67 -21.77 6.95
N THR A 93 -2.43 -21.61 8.04
CA THR A 93 -3.10 -22.73 8.74
C THR A 93 -4.55 -22.39 9.03
N ASP A 94 -5.39 -23.41 9.22
CA ASP A 94 -6.79 -23.21 9.62
C ASP A 94 -6.91 -22.48 10.96
N ALA A 95 -5.98 -22.75 11.89
CA ALA A 95 -5.92 -22.11 13.19
C ALA A 95 -5.54 -20.62 13.16
N SER A 96 -5.08 -20.09 12.02
CA SER A 96 -4.83 -18.65 11.85
C SER A 96 -5.91 -17.91 11.07
N LYS A 97 -6.89 -18.61 10.49
CA LYS A 97 -7.95 -18.01 9.67
C LYS A 97 -8.87 -17.08 10.47
N ASP A 98 -9.13 -17.40 11.73
CA ASP A 98 -9.96 -16.59 12.64
C ASP A 98 -9.41 -15.17 12.89
N ARG A 99 -8.10 -14.99 12.73
CA ARG A 99 -7.37 -13.71 12.91
C ARG A 99 -6.94 -13.08 11.59
N ALA A 100 -7.31 -13.69 10.46
CA ALA A 100 -6.98 -13.22 9.14
C ALA A 100 -8.17 -12.52 8.47
N ILE A 101 -7.86 -11.61 7.55
CA ILE A 101 -8.83 -10.99 6.66
C ILE A 101 -8.31 -11.06 5.22
N PRO A 102 -9.20 -11.10 4.21
CA PRO A 102 -8.77 -11.03 2.82
C PRO A 102 -8.15 -9.67 2.53
N VAL A 103 -6.96 -9.69 1.92
CA VAL A 103 -6.28 -8.50 1.40
C VAL A 103 -6.01 -8.67 -0.09
N LEU A 104 -5.99 -7.57 -0.82
CA LEU A 104 -5.31 -7.50 -2.10
C LEU A 104 -3.83 -7.29 -1.79
N LYS A 105 -3.01 -8.30 -2.08
CA LYS A 105 -1.55 -8.20 -2.04
C LYS A 105 -1.04 -7.78 -3.41
N THR A 106 -0.15 -6.81 -3.40
CA THR A 106 0.64 -6.48 -4.59
C THR A 106 2.12 -6.60 -4.31
N ASN A 107 2.82 -7.29 -5.21
CA ASN A 107 4.27 -7.24 -5.30
C ASN A 107 4.68 -6.41 -6.52
N LEU A 108 5.41 -5.31 -6.29
CA LEU A 108 6.08 -4.50 -7.30
C LEU A 108 7.55 -4.86 -7.35
N VAL A 109 8.02 -5.39 -8.47
CA VAL A 109 9.43 -5.66 -8.74
C VAL A 109 9.93 -4.67 -9.78
N ARG A 110 11.06 -4.01 -9.54
CA ARG A 110 11.76 -3.18 -10.54
C ARG A 110 13.19 -3.66 -10.66
N LYS A 111 13.63 -3.94 -11.88
CA LYS A 111 15.01 -4.30 -12.20
C LYS A 111 15.54 -3.40 -13.31
N PHE A 112 16.69 -2.78 -13.10
CA PHE A 112 17.32 -1.88 -14.08
C PHE A 112 18.82 -1.82 -13.80
N THR A 113 19.60 -1.43 -14.80
CA THR A 113 21.06 -1.39 -14.69
C THR A 113 21.56 0.04 -14.84
N THR A 114 22.37 0.52 -13.89
CA THR A 114 23.03 1.83 -13.98
C THR A 114 24.51 1.64 -14.32
N GLY A 115 24.87 1.74 -15.60
CA GLY A 115 26.21 1.39 -16.06
C GLY A 115 26.48 -0.11 -15.89
N ILE A 116 27.23 -0.48 -14.83
CA ILE A 116 27.52 -1.88 -14.47
C ILE A 116 26.74 -2.38 -13.25
N TYR A 117 26.01 -1.51 -12.55
CA TYR A 117 25.34 -1.83 -11.30
C TYR A 117 23.92 -2.31 -11.58
N ASP A 118 23.61 -3.54 -11.21
CA ASP A 118 22.24 -4.06 -11.29
C ASP A 118 21.46 -3.67 -10.04
N TYR A 119 20.33 -3.02 -10.24
CA TYR A 119 19.35 -2.72 -9.19
C TYR A 119 18.23 -3.75 -9.23
N SER A 120 17.87 -4.27 -8.05
CA SER A 120 16.66 -5.06 -7.84
C SER A 120 15.89 -4.49 -6.65
N LEU A 121 14.75 -3.87 -6.93
CA LEU A 121 13.84 -3.29 -5.94
C LEU A 121 12.57 -4.13 -5.86
N PHE A 122 12.10 -4.39 -4.64
CA PHE A 122 10.92 -5.21 -4.41
C PHE A 122 10.05 -4.57 -3.33
N THR A 123 8.78 -4.33 -3.61
CA THR A 123 7.79 -3.77 -2.67
C THR A 123 6.59 -4.70 -2.56
N SER A 124 6.18 -5.04 -1.34
CA SER A 124 4.91 -5.71 -1.05
C SER A 124 3.94 -4.78 -0.34
N VAL A 125 2.68 -4.79 -0.74
CA VAL A 125 1.60 -3.95 -0.20
C VAL A 125 0.39 -4.82 0.12
N PHE A 126 -0.13 -4.73 1.35
CA PHE A 126 -1.22 -5.60 1.85
C PHE A 126 -2.44 -4.75 2.25
N THR A 127 -3.37 -4.55 1.31
CA THR A 127 -4.54 -3.68 1.49
C THR A 127 -5.81 -4.51 1.70
N PRO A 128 -6.54 -4.33 2.81
CA PRO A 128 -7.79 -5.05 3.05
C PRO A 128 -8.85 -4.85 1.96
N ILE A 129 -9.54 -5.92 1.60
CA ILE A 129 -10.65 -5.90 0.64
C ILE A 129 -11.94 -5.62 1.41
N SER A 130 -12.61 -4.49 1.11
CA SER A 130 -13.96 -4.15 1.61
C SER A 130 -14.19 -4.37 3.11
N ASN A 131 -13.22 -4.00 3.96
CA ASN A 131 -13.30 -4.22 5.40
C ASN A 131 -13.45 -2.91 6.20
N PRO A 132 -14.63 -2.59 6.75
CA PRO A 132 -14.84 -1.34 7.50
C PRO A 132 -14.00 -1.23 8.78
N LYS A 133 -13.61 -2.37 9.39
CA LYS A 133 -12.78 -2.40 10.60
C LYS A 133 -11.31 -2.13 10.27
N PHE A 134 -10.88 -2.50 9.07
CA PHE A 134 -9.51 -2.32 8.58
C PHE A 134 -9.51 -1.52 7.28
N PRO A 135 -9.84 -0.21 7.31
CA PRO A 135 -9.96 0.57 6.08
C PRO A 135 -8.61 0.97 5.48
N ASN A 136 -7.50 0.82 6.22
CA ASN A 136 -6.15 1.24 5.82
C ASN A 136 -5.28 0.01 5.46
N THR A 137 -4.30 0.20 4.59
CA THR A 137 -3.28 -0.82 4.31
C THR A 137 -2.58 -1.25 5.59
N LEU A 138 -2.46 -2.56 5.79
CA LEU A 138 -1.95 -3.11 7.04
C LEU A 138 -0.42 -3.10 7.09
N LYS A 139 0.21 -3.32 5.94
CA LYS A 139 1.66 -3.47 5.83
C LYS A 139 2.14 -3.04 4.45
N VAL A 140 3.27 -2.35 4.44
CA VAL A 140 4.12 -2.15 3.26
C VAL A 140 5.53 -2.59 3.62
N SER A 141 6.23 -3.30 2.74
CA SER A 141 7.65 -3.64 2.94
C SER A 141 8.40 -3.54 1.63
N THR A 142 9.59 -2.96 1.67
CA THR A 142 10.44 -2.76 0.49
C THR A 142 11.87 -3.14 0.78
N SER A 143 12.48 -3.84 -0.18
CA SER A 143 13.91 -4.11 -0.20
C SER A 143 14.55 -3.58 -1.48
N GLY A 144 15.83 -3.24 -1.39
CA GLY A 144 16.68 -2.90 -2.51
C GLY A 144 18.00 -3.65 -2.41
N GLN A 145 18.49 -4.15 -3.54
CA GLN A 145 19.79 -4.79 -3.68
C GLN A 145 20.49 -4.21 -4.91
N GLU A 146 21.74 -3.81 -4.73
CA GLU A 146 22.64 -3.39 -5.79
C GLU A 146 24.09 -3.68 -5.37
N TRP A 147 25.07 -3.30 -6.19
CA TRP A 147 26.46 -3.73 -5.98
C TRP A 147 27.13 -3.08 -4.76
N CYS A 148 26.69 -1.91 -4.30
CA CYS A 148 27.20 -1.26 -3.10
C CYS A 148 26.63 -1.87 -1.81
N GLY A 149 25.43 -2.46 -1.84
CA GLY A 149 24.84 -3.14 -0.70
C GLY A 149 23.33 -3.39 -0.83
N HIS A 150 22.70 -3.60 0.33
CA HIS A 150 21.26 -3.86 0.41
C HIS A 150 20.58 -3.02 1.50
N SER A 151 19.28 -2.79 1.31
CA SER A 151 18.44 -2.06 2.26
C SER A 151 17.06 -2.70 2.39
N TYR A 152 16.43 -2.48 3.54
CA TYR A 152 15.09 -2.93 3.86
C TYR A 152 14.33 -1.84 4.63
N VAL A 153 13.04 -1.66 4.33
CA VAL A 153 12.11 -0.86 5.12
C VAL A 153 10.76 -1.55 5.21
N GLN A 154 10.09 -1.42 6.34
CA GLN A 154 8.74 -1.92 6.54
C GLN A 154 7.92 -0.91 7.33
N LEU A 155 6.68 -0.73 6.93
CA LEU A 155 5.66 0.04 7.62
C LEU A 155 4.56 -0.92 8.07
N ASN A 156 4.28 -0.95 9.36
CA ASN A 156 3.21 -1.75 9.96
C ASN A 156 2.17 -0.83 10.56
N LEU A 157 0.92 -0.97 10.15
CA LEU A 157 -0.18 -0.25 10.79
C LEU A 157 -0.31 -0.71 12.25
N LYS A 158 -0.29 0.25 13.17
CA LYS A 158 -0.58 0.10 14.60
C LYS A 158 -1.62 1.14 15.02
N ASN A 159 -1.96 1.20 16.31
CA ASN A 159 -3.12 1.93 16.82
C ASN A 159 -3.13 3.43 16.42
N ASP A 160 -1.98 4.09 16.42
CA ASP A 160 -1.81 5.54 16.25
C ASP A 160 -1.08 5.94 14.97
N GLY A 161 -0.61 4.99 14.16
CA GLY A 161 0.23 5.28 13.00
C GLY A 161 0.83 4.06 12.33
N TYR A 162 1.81 4.33 11.47
CA TYR A 162 2.67 3.29 10.91
C TYR A 162 3.98 3.24 11.69
N ARG A 163 4.29 2.08 12.28
CA ARG A 163 5.62 1.81 12.82
C ARG A 163 6.53 1.49 11.64
N VAL A 164 7.54 2.32 11.45
CA VAL A 164 8.59 2.15 10.45
C VAL A 164 9.76 1.43 11.09
N ASN A 165 10.26 0.40 10.43
CA ASN A 165 11.46 -0.32 10.80
C ASN A 165 12.32 -0.56 9.56
N GLY A 166 13.59 -0.23 9.63
CA GLY A 166 14.50 -0.34 8.49
C GLY A 166 15.94 -0.63 8.89
N ARG A 167 16.65 -1.27 7.96
CA ARG A 167 18.08 -1.57 8.03
C ARG A 167 18.68 -1.29 6.66
N SER A 168 19.84 -0.63 6.63
CA SER A 168 20.51 -0.24 5.41
C SER A 168 22.01 -0.29 5.58
N TYR A 169 22.74 -0.46 4.47
CA TYR A 169 24.18 -0.26 4.47
C TYR A 169 24.58 1.23 4.45
N PHE A 170 23.64 2.13 4.12
CA PHE A 170 23.85 3.58 4.18
C PHE A 170 23.74 4.11 5.60
N GLU A 171 24.70 4.94 6.01
CA GLU A 171 24.85 5.43 7.39
C GLU A 171 23.57 6.07 7.97
N GLN A 172 22.92 6.97 7.22
CA GLN A 172 21.73 7.69 7.67
C GLN A 172 20.50 6.78 7.87
N GLU A 173 20.52 5.60 7.25
CA GLU A 173 19.42 4.62 7.24
C GLU A 173 19.80 3.31 7.93
N ALA A 174 20.98 3.27 8.59
CA ALA A 174 21.54 2.04 9.12
C ALA A 174 20.60 1.34 10.09
N ASN A 175 19.96 2.13 10.96
CA ASN A 175 18.98 1.67 11.94
C ASN A 175 17.79 2.63 12.02
N GLU A 176 16.72 2.34 11.28
CA GLU A 176 15.48 3.11 11.35
C GLU A 176 14.47 2.44 12.28
N GLU A 177 14.03 3.19 13.28
CA GLU A 177 12.91 2.81 14.14
C GLU A 177 12.16 4.07 14.58
N TYR A 178 10.99 4.30 13.98
CA TYR A 178 10.15 5.45 14.29
C TYR A 178 8.69 5.17 13.95
N THR A 179 7.80 6.08 14.34
CA THR A 179 6.38 6.02 13.99
C THR A 179 6.02 7.27 13.21
N VAL A 180 5.24 7.09 12.15
CA VAL A 180 4.62 8.19 11.40
C VAL A 180 3.11 8.18 11.61
N LYS A 181 2.50 9.36 11.68
CA LYS A 181 1.05 9.47 11.82
C LYS A 181 0.35 8.74 10.69
N LYS A 182 -0.77 8.08 11.02
CA LYS A 182 -1.59 7.36 10.04
C LYS A 182 -2.04 8.31 8.92
N GLN A 183 -1.59 8.03 7.71
CA GLN A 183 -1.99 8.68 6.46
C GLN A 183 -2.13 7.60 5.38
N LEU A 184 -2.72 7.95 4.25
CA LEU A 184 -2.70 7.06 3.08
C LEU A 184 -1.23 6.90 2.61
N LEU A 185 -0.82 5.67 2.29
CA LEU A 185 0.51 5.43 1.71
C LEU A 185 0.46 5.65 0.20
N GLU A 186 1.51 6.19 -0.39
CA GLU A 186 1.62 6.22 -1.85
C GLU A 186 1.67 4.80 -2.44
N ASP A 187 2.35 3.86 -1.77
CA ASP A 187 2.45 2.47 -2.24
C ASP A 187 1.09 1.77 -2.29
N GLU A 188 0.11 2.17 -1.46
CA GLU A 188 -1.23 1.58 -1.52
C GLU A 188 -2.09 2.09 -2.67
N LEU A 189 -1.69 3.15 -3.38
CA LEU A 189 -2.46 3.69 -4.51
C LEU A 189 -2.70 2.64 -5.60
N TRP A 190 -1.72 1.78 -5.88
CA TRP A 190 -1.88 0.66 -6.82
C TRP A 190 -3.05 -0.23 -6.43
N ASN A 191 -3.12 -0.65 -5.15
CA ASN A 191 -4.22 -1.47 -4.66
C ASN A 191 -5.54 -0.71 -4.66
N ARG A 192 -5.54 0.56 -4.24
CA ARG A 192 -6.76 1.39 -4.21
C ARG A 192 -7.36 1.56 -5.60
N ILE A 193 -6.54 1.75 -6.63
CA ILE A 193 -6.98 1.78 -8.03
C ILE A 193 -7.66 0.46 -8.41
N ARG A 194 -7.04 -0.69 -8.12
CA ARG A 194 -7.61 -2.00 -8.47
C ARG A 194 -8.90 -2.32 -7.72
N LEU A 195 -9.04 -1.81 -6.49
CA LEU A 195 -10.19 -2.05 -5.63
C LEU A 195 -11.37 -1.14 -5.98
N ASN A 196 -11.14 0.18 -6.00
CA ASN A 196 -12.16 1.17 -6.32
C ASN A 196 -11.50 2.55 -6.57
N PRO A 197 -11.22 2.91 -7.82
CA PRO A 197 -10.54 4.18 -8.13
C PRO A 197 -11.40 5.40 -7.79
N GLY A 198 -12.73 5.26 -7.71
CA GLY A 198 -13.65 6.32 -7.32
C GLY A 198 -13.54 6.74 -5.84
N GLN A 199 -12.80 6.00 -5.01
CA GLN A 199 -12.53 6.33 -3.60
C GLN A 199 -11.15 6.95 -3.38
N LEU A 200 -10.36 7.16 -4.44
CA LEU A 200 -9.09 7.87 -4.32
C LEU A 200 -9.33 9.32 -3.89
N PRO A 201 -8.54 9.87 -2.96
CA PRO A 201 -8.69 11.24 -2.53
C PRO A 201 -8.29 12.21 -3.65
N ILE A 202 -8.97 13.36 -3.75
CA ILE A 202 -8.73 14.39 -4.76
C ILE A 202 -8.61 15.74 -4.04
N GLY A 203 -7.82 16.66 -4.58
CA GLY A 203 -7.54 17.96 -3.98
C GLY A 203 -6.31 17.91 -3.08
N ASP A 204 -6.33 18.66 -1.99
CA ASP A 204 -5.21 18.67 -1.04
C ASP A 204 -5.20 17.40 -0.21
N VAL A 205 -4.08 16.68 -0.23
CA VAL A 205 -3.89 15.41 0.46
C VAL A 205 -2.58 15.41 1.22
N THR A 206 -2.45 14.49 2.18
CA THR A 206 -1.19 14.20 2.84
C THR A 206 -0.93 12.72 2.74
N LEU A 207 0.24 12.34 2.23
CA LEU A 207 0.59 10.96 1.93
C LEU A 207 1.93 10.60 2.57
N ILE A 208 2.06 9.36 3.06
CA ILE A 208 3.38 8.79 3.31
C ILE A 208 3.99 8.46 1.93
N PRO A 209 5.15 9.02 1.58
CA PRO A 209 5.72 8.86 0.23
C PRO A 209 6.10 7.41 -0.05
N GLY A 210 6.19 7.06 -1.34
CA GLY A 210 6.49 5.69 -1.77
C GLY A 210 7.83 5.21 -1.24
N THR A 211 7.88 4.00 -0.69
CA THR A 211 9.09 3.44 -0.06
C THR A 211 10.26 3.30 -1.03
N VAL A 212 10.00 2.99 -2.30
CA VAL A 212 11.03 2.95 -3.35
C VAL A 212 11.65 4.34 -3.56
N GLN A 213 10.85 5.40 -3.56
CA GLN A 213 11.35 6.77 -3.67
C GLN A 213 12.15 7.18 -2.43
N GLY A 214 11.67 6.82 -1.24
CA GLY A 214 12.42 7.03 -0.01
C GLY A 214 13.81 6.40 -0.09
N ARG A 215 13.90 5.14 -0.54
CA ARG A 215 15.18 4.43 -0.67
C ARG A 215 16.08 4.95 -1.78
N LEU A 216 15.55 5.25 -2.97
CA LEU A 216 16.36 5.75 -4.08
C LEU A 216 16.90 7.17 -3.86
N ARG A 217 16.21 7.97 -3.04
CA ARG A 217 16.55 9.38 -2.78
C ARG A 217 17.07 9.63 -1.37
N HIS A 218 17.29 8.58 -0.58
CA HIS A 218 17.72 8.64 0.81
C HIS A 218 16.87 9.58 1.67
N LYS A 219 15.54 9.45 1.55
CA LYS A 219 14.57 10.24 2.28
C LYS A 219 13.80 9.40 3.27
N ARG A 220 13.66 9.95 4.47
CA ARG A 220 12.76 9.44 5.51
C ARG A 220 11.31 9.46 5.02
N LEU A 221 10.50 8.52 5.50
CA LEU A 221 9.11 8.34 5.10
C LEU A 221 8.14 9.25 5.86
N ASP A 222 8.52 10.51 6.07
CA ASP A 222 7.65 11.47 6.75
C ASP A 222 6.50 11.88 5.82
N PRO A 223 5.26 12.06 6.34
CA PRO A 223 4.14 12.44 5.50
C PRO A 223 4.37 13.76 4.77
N LEU A 224 4.05 13.80 3.48
CA LEU A 224 4.20 14.95 2.61
C LEU A 224 2.84 15.46 2.18
N ALA A 225 2.68 16.79 2.19
CA ALA A 225 1.55 17.44 1.54
C ALA A 225 1.68 17.30 0.02
N ALA A 226 0.56 17.06 -0.64
CA ALA A 226 0.47 16.92 -2.08
C ALA A 226 -0.89 17.36 -2.59
N LYS A 227 -1.01 17.49 -3.91
CA LYS A 227 -2.29 17.70 -4.59
C LYS A 227 -2.60 16.52 -5.49
N ALA A 228 -3.73 15.87 -5.27
CA ALA A 228 -4.18 14.72 -6.05
C ALA A 228 -5.28 15.10 -7.07
N GLN A 229 -5.27 14.46 -8.23
CA GLN A 229 -6.30 14.62 -9.27
C GLN A 229 -6.61 13.27 -9.92
N LEU A 230 -7.87 13.08 -10.32
CA LEU A 230 -8.31 11.95 -11.13
C LEU A 230 -9.04 12.50 -12.36
N GLU A 231 -8.53 12.19 -13.55
CA GLU A 231 -9.06 12.70 -14.82
C GLU A 231 -8.99 11.64 -15.93
N ALA A 232 -9.65 11.90 -17.06
CA ALA A 232 -9.45 11.09 -18.26
C ALA A 232 -8.03 11.30 -18.79
N TYR A 233 -7.36 10.21 -19.17
CA TYR A 233 -6.02 10.29 -19.73
C TYR A 233 -6.08 10.74 -21.20
N THR A 234 -5.42 11.85 -21.52
CA THR A 234 -5.39 12.43 -22.87
C THR A 234 -4.02 12.34 -23.53
N GLY A 235 -3.06 11.65 -22.92
CA GLY A 235 -1.72 11.49 -23.49
C GLY A 235 -1.65 10.35 -24.52
N SER A 236 -0.49 10.23 -25.17
CA SER A 236 -0.21 9.19 -26.19
C SER A 236 0.84 8.17 -25.75
N THR A 237 1.37 8.30 -24.52
CA THR A 237 2.42 7.42 -23.99
C THR A 237 1.86 6.04 -23.65
N PHE A 238 0.63 5.98 -23.15
CA PHE A 238 -0.05 4.75 -22.74
C PHE A 238 -1.21 4.46 -23.68
N SER A 239 -1.38 3.18 -24.01
CA SER A 239 -2.45 2.70 -24.87
C SER A 239 -3.41 1.82 -24.06
N GLY A 240 -4.70 1.91 -24.39
CA GLY A 240 -5.77 1.14 -23.76
C GLY A 240 -7.10 1.84 -23.95
N ASP A 241 -8.17 1.19 -23.49
CA ASP A 241 -9.53 1.68 -23.67
C ASP A 241 -9.97 2.54 -22.49
N SER A 242 -10.54 3.72 -22.77
CA SER A 242 -11.11 4.63 -21.76
C SER A 242 -10.19 4.82 -20.54
N LEU A 243 -8.97 5.29 -20.80
CA LEU A 243 -7.95 5.44 -19.76
C LEU A 243 -8.25 6.61 -18.83
N LYS A 244 -7.92 6.42 -17.55
CA LYS A 244 -7.88 7.45 -16.50
C LYS A 244 -6.46 7.64 -16.00
N ALA A 245 -6.18 8.85 -15.52
CA ALA A 245 -4.92 9.22 -14.89
C ALA A 245 -5.18 9.70 -13.46
N TYR A 246 -4.53 9.05 -12.50
CA TYR A 246 -4.45 9.54 -11.13
C TYR A 246 -3.08 10.17 -10.90
N THR A 247 -3.07 11.48 -10.68
CA THR A 247 -1.86 12.27 -10.50
C THR A 247 -1.74 12.73 -9.06
N VAL A 248 -0.53 12.66 -8.52
CA VAL A 248 -0.15 13.19 -7.22
C VAL A 248 1.05 14.11 -7.39
N ASP A 249 0.84 15.40 -7.13
CA ASP A 249 1.87 16.43 -7.22
C ASP A 249 2.38 16.82 -5.83
N TYR A 250 3.64 16.47 -5.55
CA TYR A 250 4.38 16.85 -4.36
C TYR A 250 5.23 18.10 -4.66
N ALA A 251 4.57 19.24 -4.85
CA ALA A 251 5.23 20.48 -5.27
C ALA A 251 6.44 20.86 -4.39
N ALA A 252 6.31 20.73 -3.06
CA ALA A 252 7.39 21.02 -2.11
C ALA A 252 8.58 20.02 -2.18
N ASP A 253 8.34 18.80 -2.65
CA ASP A 253 9.36 17.76 -2.85
C ASP A 253 9.96 17.79 -4.27
N GLY A 254 9.37 18.58 -5.18
CA GLY A 254 9.74 18.63 -6.60
C GLY A 254 9.50 17.29 -7.31
N ARG A 255 8.43 16.58 -6.94
CA ARG A 255 8.09 15.26 -7.50
C ARG A 255 6.63 15.19 -7.93
N LYS A 256 6.39 14.52 -9.06
CA LYS A 256 5.05 14.23 -9.58
C LYS A 256 4.94 12.76 -9.96
N LEU A 257 3.91 12.07 -9.45
CA LEU A 257 3.54 10.71 -9.83
C LEU A 257 2.25 10.74 -10.65
N THR A 258 2.18 10.00 -11.74
CA THR A 258 0.94 9.78 -12.50
C THR A 258 0.78 8.30 -12.80
N ILE A 259 -0.29 7.68 -12.31
CA ILE A 259 -0.64 6.28 -12.57
C ILE A 259 -1.78 6.27 -13.58
N VAL A 260 -1.60 5.54 -14.68
CA VAL A 260 -2.58 5.46 -15.77
C VAL A 260 -3.18 4.07 -15.81
N PHE A 261 -4.51 3.99 -15.86
CA PHE A 261 -5.25 2.74 -15.76
C PHE A 261 -6.55 2.77 -16.57
N GLU A 262 -7.07 1.60 -16.89
CA GLU A 262 -8.36 1.44 -17.57
C GLU A 262 -9.52 1.79 -16.63
N ASP A 263 -10.53 2.53 -17.12
CA ASP A 263 -11.71 2.81 -16.29
C ASP A 263 -12.53 1.54 -16.01
N ALA A 264 -12.55 0.60 -16.95
CA ALA A 264 -13.25 -0.67 -16.77
C ALA A 264 -12.56 -1.54 -15.70
N PHE A 265 -13.36 -2.21 -14.87
CA PHE A 265 -12.88 -3.28 -13.99
C PHE A 265 -12.15 -4.35 -14.83
N PRO A 266 -10.97 -4.85 -14.42
CA PRO A 266 -10.37 -4.78 -13.08
C PRO A 266 -9.50 -3.55 -12.82
N HIS A 267 -9.68 -2.45 -13.55
CA HIS A 267 -8.92 -1.21 -13.47
C HIS A 267 -7.43 -1.44 -13.73
N ARG A 268 -7.14 -2.14 -14.82
CA ARG A 268 -5.76 -2.54 -15.15
C ARG A 268 -4.87 -1.32 -15.29
N ILE A 269 -3.74 -1.35 -14.61
CA ILE A 269 -2.74 -0.29 -14.68
C ILE A 269 -1.94 -0.50 -15.97
N VAL A 270 -2.08 0.42 -16.92
CA VAL A 270 -1.37 0.37 -18.21
C VAL A 270 0.01 1.00 -18.13
N GLY A 271 0.28 1.76 -17.07
CA GLY A 271 1.61 2.26 -16.77
C GLY A 271 1.60 3.40 -15.77
N TRP A 272 2.78 3.95 -15.52
CA TRP A 272 2.94 5.15 -14.70
C TRP A 272 4.16 5.96 -15.13
N GLU A 273 4.12 7.24 -14.80
CA GLU A 273 5.24 8.18 -14.91
C GLU A 273 5.55 8.77 -13.54
N GLU A 274 6.84 8.96 -13.27
CA GLU A 274 7.30 9.58 -12.04
C GLU A 274 8.43 10.57 -12.34
N THR A 275 8.16 11.85 -12.19
CA THR A 275 9.09 12.94 -12.47
C THR A 275 9.69 13.48 -11.18
N TYR A 276 11.02 13.52 -11.10
CA TYR A 276 11.75 14.11 -9.97
C TYR A 276 13.18 14.49 -10.37
N LYS A 277 13.82 15.30 -9.54
CA LYS A 277 15.23 15.66 -9.73
C LYS A 277 16.13 14.47 -9.35
N SER A 278 16.94 13.99 -10.30
CA SER A 278 18.02 13.01 -10.07
C SER A 278 19.35 13.68 -10.40
N LYS A 279 20.24 13.79 -9.40
CA LYS A 279 21.38 14.73 -9.42
C LYS A 279 20.89 16.13 -9.80
N ASP A 280 21.31 16.67 -10.95
CA ASP A 280 20.96 18.02 -11.42
C ASP A 280 19.88 18.05 -12.50
N LYS A 281 19.42 16.88 -12.97
CA LYS A 281 18.44 16.79 -14.07
C LYS A 281 17.06 16.46 -13.53
N LEU A 282 16.04 17.14 -14.05
CA LEU A 282 14.65 16.74 -13.89
C LEU A 282 14.37 15.62 -14.89
N LEU A 283 14.10 14.40 -14.39
CA LEU A 283 13.90 13.21 -15.22
C LEU A 283 12.56 12.56 -14.89
N THR A 284 11.98 11.90 -15.89
CA THR A 284 10.73 11.14 -15.77
C THR A 284 11.01 9.66 -15.92
N SER A 285 10.90 8.91 -14.82
CA SER A 285 10.82 7.46 -14.88
C SER A 285 9.48 7.04 -15.48
N ARG A 286 9.47 5.97 -16.26
CA ARG A 286 8.27 5.50 -16.95
C ARG A 286 8.23 3.99 -17.00
N ALA A 287 7.08 3.41 -16.66
CA ALA A 287 6.80 2.00 -16.89
C ALA A 287 5.59 1.84 -17.79
N VAL A 288 5.73 1.11 -18.89
CA VAL A 288 4.67 0.89 -19.88
C VAL A 288 4.35 -0.60 -19.94
N LEU A 289 3.08 -0.97 -19.75
CA LEU A 289 2.62 -2.35 -19.78
C LEU A 289 3.03 -3.03 -21.09
N GLN A 290 3.49 -4.28 -20.98
CA GLN A 290 3.83 -5.14 -22.12
C GLN A 290 2.84 -6.30 -22.21
N LYS A 291 2.62 -7.00 -21.09
CA LYS A 291 1.75 -8.17 -21.04
C LYS A 291 1.05 -8.27 -19.69
N THR A 292 -0.17 -8.79 -19.73
CA THR A 292 -0.90 -9.29 -18.56
C THR A 292 -1.21 -10.77 -18.75
N ILE A 293 -1.01 -11.59 -17.72
CA ILE A 293 -1.46 -12.98 -17.67
C ILE A 293 -2.19 -13.26 -16.34
N LEU A 294 -3.20 -14.12 -16.38
CA LEU A 294 -3.85 -14.68 -15.19
C LEU A 294 -3.34 -16.09 -14.96
N SER A 295 -2.63 -16.32 -13.86
CA SER A 295 -1.98 -17.61 -13.58
C SER A 295 -1.87 -17.86 -12.08
N ASP A 296 -1.96 -19.13 -11.69
CA ASP A 296 -1.62 -19.66 -10.38
C ASP A 296 -0.09 -19.89 -10.27
N TYR A 297 0.69 -18.87 -10.62
CA TYR A 297 2.13 -18.95 -10.92
C TYR A 297 3.00 -19.67 -9.87
N TRP A 298 2.56 -19.74 -8.61
CA TRP A 298 3.25 -20.48 -7.55
C TRP A 298 3.32 -21.99 -7.81
N ASN A 299 2.41 -22.54 -8.62
CA ASN A 299 2.42 -23.92 -9.10
C ASN A 299 3.32 -24.14 -10.32
N HIS A 300 3.89 -23.06 -10.90
CA HIS A 300 4.70 -23.07 -12.12
C HIS A 300 6.15 -22.70 -11.79
N ASN A 301 6.82 -23.57 -11.04
CA ASN A 301 8.16 -23.35 -10.47
C ASN A 301 9.26 -24.28 -11.01
N ALA A 302 8.95 -25.09 -12.02
CA ALA A 302 9.92 -25.95 -12.70
C ALA A 302 10.61 -25.21 -13.88
N PRO A 303 11.81 -25.65 -14.33
CA PRO A 303 12.50 -25.03 -15.47
C PRO A 303 11.66 -24.95 -16.77
N ALA A 304 10.79 -25.94 -17.00
CA ALA A 304 9.88 -25.98 -18.15
C ALA A 304 8.87 -24.81 -18.16
N ASP A 305 8.53 -24.28 -16.98
CA ASP A 305 7.56 -23.20 -16.81
C ASP A 305 8.12 -21.82 -17.23
N SER A 306 9.41 -21.76 -17.59
CA SER A 306 10.06 -20.55 -18.15
C SER A 306 9.36 -20.00 -19.40
N VAL A 307 8.51 -20.78 -20.06
CA VAL A 307 7.60 -20.31 -21.12
C VAL A 307 6.70 -19.15 -20.66
N LEU A 308 6.24 -19.15 -19.41
CA LEU A 308 5.42 -18.07 -18.85
C LEU A 308 6.22 -16.77 -18.73
N ARG A 309 7.53 -16.85 -18.46
CA ARG A 309 8.41 -15.67 -18.46
C ARG A 309 8.52 -15.07 -19.86
N LYS A 310 8.67 -15.91 -20.88
CA LYS A 310 8.72 -15.46 -22.28
C LYS A 310 7.41 -14.79 -22.69
N GLU A 311 6.27 -15.35 -22.29
CA GLU A 311 4.97 -14.72 -22.54
C GLU A 311 4.88 -13.34 -21.88
N LEU A 312 5.39 -13.20 -20.66
CA LEU A 312 5.52 -11.93 -19.95
C LEU A 312 6.60 -11.00 -20.55
N THR A 313 7.33 -11.38 -21.60
CA THR A 313 8.41 -10.55 -22.18
C THR A 313 9.50 -10.24 -21.14
N LEU A 314 9.88 -11.25 -20.33
CA LEU A 314 10.90 -11.20 -19.27
C LEU A 314 11.99 -12.27 -19.44
#